data_AF-A0A2S7U1J8-F1
#
_entry.id   AF-A0A2S7U1J8-F1
#
_cell.length_a   1.000
_cell.length_b   1.000
_cell.length_c   1.000
_cell.angle_alpha   90.00
_cell.angle_beta   90.00
_cell.angle_gamma   90.00
#
_symmetry.space_group_name_H-M   'P 1'
#
loop_
_entity.id
_entity.type
_entity.pdbx_description
1 polymer ?
#
loop_
_entity_poly.entity_id
_entity_poly.type
_entity_poly.pdbx_seq_one_letter_code
_entity_poly.pdbx_strand_id
1 'polypeptide(L)'
;MALSQMSLAEEAKSADDIAKSLANPNTPLASMQLKNQVRSFSGSLPNASSQTGYTALFQPSLPFALNNGSLLLWRPALPIVVDQPVFNADTLDFESESGLGDLAFDLAYSTTSDEGLLTAFGLITTLQTASSSALGSGKWSIGPGVLVGKITDKYVLGAFPNHQWDVAGWGDNSVRLGFLVVAGMWDRHLFLATIGLTHSGISRSTFRLGKPSSGMRLLGNSLLK
;
A
#
# COMPACT_ATOMS: atom_id res chain seq x y z
N MET A 1 -6.81 -24.05 38.07
CA MET A 1 -6.96 -22.60 38.33
C MET A 1 -5.80 -21.89 37.65
N ALA A 2 -6.03 -21.22 36.51
CA ALA A 2 -5.12 -20.24 35.87
C ALA A 2 -5.69 -19.80 34.49
N LEU A 3 -6.99 -19.51 34.41
CA LEU A 3 -7.64 -18.99 33.19
C LEU A 3 -8.47 -17.72 33.47
N SER A 4 -8.18 -17.05 34.59
CA SER A 4 -8.81 -15.80 34.99
C SER A 4 -7.69 -14.80 35.23
N GLN A 5 -7.43 -13.93 34.25
CA GLN A 5 -6.82 -12.58 34.39
C GLN A 5 -6.37 -11.91 33.07
N MET A 6 -6.85 -12.31 31.89
CA MET A 6 -6.87 -11.42 30.72
C MET A 6 -8.14 -10.55 30.74
N SER A 7 -8.30 -9.80 31.83
CA SER A 7 -9.17 -8.63 31.92
C SER A 7 -8.23 -7.46 32.17
N LEU A 8 -7.56 -7.01 31.10
CA LEU A 8 -6.98 -5.69 31.10
C LEU A 8 -8.03 -4.75 30.51
N ALA A 9 -8.42 -3.78 31.32
CA ALA A 9 -9.22 -2.64 30.92
C ALA A 9 -8.59 -2.00 29.66
N GLU A 10 -9.21 -2.25 28.52
CA GLU A 10 -9.03 -1.40 27.35
C GLU A 10 -9.87 -0.15 27.61
N GLU A 11 -9.20 0.90 28.07
CA GLU A 11 -9.78 2.23 28.20
C GLU A 11 -10.41 2.57 26.85
N ALA A 12 -11.75 2.60 26.80
CA ALA A 12 -12.50 2.78 25.57
C ALA A 12 -12.18 4.16 25.00
N LYS A 13 -11.21 4.21 24.09
CA LYS A 13 -10.83 5.42 23.37
C LYS A 13 -12.09 6.01 22.75
N SER A 14 -12.26 7.32 22.88
CA SER A 14 -13.42 7.98 22.28
C SER A 14 -13.40 7.76 20.76
N ALA A 15 -14.57 7.82 20.13
CA ALA A 15 -14.65 7.70 18.67
C ALA A 15 -13.75 8.74 17.96
N ASP A 16 -13.57 9.92 18.57
CA ASP A 16 -12.69 10.97 18.07
C ASP A 16 -11.20 10.61 18.21
N ASP A 17 -10.78 9.96 19.29
CA ASP A 17 -9.40 9.49 19.49
C ASP A 17 -9.05 8.32 18.57
N ILE A 18 -10.03 7.43 18.33
CA ILE A 18 -9.92 6.36 17.33
C ILE A 18 -9.81 6.98 15.94
N ALA A 19 -10.60 8.01 15.64
CA ALA A 19 -10.53 8.71 14.38
C ALA A 19 -9.15 9.37 14.19
N LYS A 20 -8.67 10.17 15.15
CA LYS A 20 -7.34 10.80 15.12
C LYS A 20 -6.23 9.78 14.92
N SER A 21 -6.29 8.67 15.63
CA SER A 21 -5.31 7.59 15.48
C SER A 21 -5.43 6.89 14.12
N LEU A 22 -6.61 6.66 13.55
CA LEU A 22 -6.76 6.12 12.18
C LEU A 22 -6.18 7.03 11.09
N ALA A 23 -6.13 8.34 11.30
CA ALA A 23 -5.50 9.29 10.37
C ALA A 23 -3.97 9.31 10.44
N ASN A 24 -3.37 8.86 11.54
CA ASN A 24 -1.93 8.73 11.65
C ASN A 24 -1.47 7.47 10.87
N PRO A 25 -0.60 7.59 9.84
CA PRO A 25 -0.08 6.42 9.15
C PRO A 25 0.80 5.52 10.03
N ASN A 26 1.33 6.06 11.14
CA ASN A 26 2.04 5.35 12.21
C ASN A 26 1.10 5.11 13.40
N THR A 27 -0.09 4.59 13.14
CA THR A 27 -1.06 4.28 14.19
C THR A 27 -0.82 2.91 14.79
N PRO A 28 -1.01 2.74 16.11
CA PRO A 28 -1.03 1.42 16.74
C PRO A 28 -2.31 0.64 16.42
N LEU A 29 -3.26 1.21 15.66
CA LEU A 29 -4.48 0.51 15.26
C LEU A 29 -4.23 -0.39 14.05
N ALA A 30 -4.49 -1.68 14.22
CA ALA A 30 -4.57 -2.59 13.09
C ALA A 30 -5.73 -2.16 12.17
N SER A 31 -5.49 -2.19 10.86
CA SER A 31 -6.52 -1.91 9.88
C SER A 31 -6.45 -2.90 8.73
N MET A 32 -7.55 -3.03 7.99
CA MET A 32 -7.61 -3.89 6.81
C MET A 32 -8.32 -3.18 5.68
N GLN A 33 -7.74 -3.25 4.48
CA GLN A 33 -8.32 -2.70 3.27
C GLN A 33 -8.46 -3.80 2.22
N LEU A 34 -9.62 -3.83 1.58
CA LEU A 34 -9.87 -4.61 0.38
C LEU A 34 -10.07 -3.62 -0.78
N LYS A 35 -9.13 -3.58 -1.72
CA LYS A 35 -9.23 -2.72 -2.91
C LYS A 35 -9.67 -3.55 -4.11
N ASN A 36 -10.81 -3.20 -4.66
CA ASN A 36 -11.39 -3.84 -5.82
C ASN A 36 -11.01 -3.05 -7.08
N GLN A 37 -10.41 -3.72 -8.06
CA GLN A 37 -9.96 -3.11 -9.30
C GLN A 37 -10.50 -3.91 -10.48
N VAL A 38 -11.25 -3.24 -11.36
CA VAL A 38 -11.62 -3.78 -12.68
C VAL A 38 -10.72 -3.10 -13.71
N ARG A 39 -10.11 -3.89 -14.58
CA ARG A 39 -9.28 -3.41 -15.68
C ARG A 39 -9.90 -3.87 -16.99
N SER A 40 -10.19 -2.94 -17.88
CA SER A 40 -10.48 -3.25 -19.28
C SER A 40 -9.22 -3.04 -20.10
N PHE A 41 -9.01 -3.90 -21.08
CA PHE A 41 -7.82 -3.89 -21.92
C PHE A 41 -8.16 -3.35 -23.31
N SER A 42 -7.14 -2.89 -24.01
CA SER A 42 -7.21 -2.48 -25.41
C SER A 42 -5.85 -2.72 -26.05
N GLY A 43 -5.83 -2.85 -27.38
CA GLY A 43 -4.59 -3.11 -28.10
C GLY A 43 -4.82 -3.55 -29.54
N SER A 44 -3.73 -3.83 -30.25
CA SER A 44 -3.74 -4.28 -31.64
C SER A 44 -3.92 -5.79 -31.81
N LEU A 45 -3.83 -6.57 -30.72
CA LEU A 45 -4.06 -8.00 -30.76
C LEU A 45 -5.56 -8.31 -30.97
N PRO A 46 -5.90 -9.41 -31.67
CA PRO A 46 -7.30 -9.83 -31.85
C PRO A 46 -8.03 -9.93 -30.50
N ASN A 47 -9.27 -9.45 -30.43
CA ASN A 47 -10.10 -9.47 -29.21
C ASN A 47 -9.50 -8.76 -27.97
N ALA A 48 -8.42 -7.97 -28.10
CA ALA A 48 -7.82 -7.29 -26.94
C ALA A 48 -8.79 -6.31 -26.26
N SER A 49 -9.57 -5.59 -27.07
CA SER A 49 -10.52 -4.57 -26.59
C SER A 49 -11.78 -5.13 -25.94
N SER A 50 -12.02 -6.45 -26.03
CA SER A 50 -13.12 -7.13 -25.32
C SER A 50 -12.69 -7.72 -23.98
N GLN A 51 -11.39 -7.72 -23.68
CA GLN A 51 -10.90 -8.33 -22.44
C GLN A 51 -11.13 -7.42 -21.23
N THR A 52 -11.49 -8.05 -20.12
CA THR A 52 -11.60 -7.42 -18.81
C THR A 52 -11.03 -8.38 -17.78
N GLY A 53 -10.39 -7.84 -16.75
CA GLY A 53 -9.90 -8.60 -15.61
C GLY A 53 -10.20 -7.89 -14.30
N TYR A 54 -10.17 -8.65 -13.22
CA TYR A 54 -10.47 -8.19 -11.88
C TYR A 54 -9.33 -8.50 -10.92
N THR A 55 -9.10 -7.61 -9.97
CA THR A 55 -8.18 -7.84 -8.85
C THR A 55 -8.80 -7.35 -7.56
N ALA A 56 -8.88 -8.25 -6.58
CA ALA A 56 -9.11 -7.92 -5.19
C ALA A 56 -7.77 -7.89 -4.46
N LEU A 57 -7.35 -6.71 -4.00
CA LEU A 57 -6.10 -6.55 -3.27
C LEU A 57 -6.39 -6.50 -1.76
N PHE A 58 -5.98 -7.55 -1.06
CA PHE A 58 -6.10 -7.68 0.39
C PHE A 58 -4.88 -7.06 1.08
N GLN A 59 -5.08 -5.98 1.84
CA GLN A 59 -4.00 -5.22 2.48
C GLN A 59 -4.30 -4.95 3.95
N PRO A 60 -3.95 -5.85 4.87
CA PRO A 60 -3.91 -5.52 6.29
C PRO A 60 -2.69 -4.64 6.61
N SER A 61 -2.84 -3.83 7.65
CA SER A 61 -1.76 -3.07 8.27
C SER A 61 -1.68 -3.49 9.71
N LEU A 62 -0.57 -4.13 10.08
CA LEU A 62 -0.35 -4.74 11.38
C LEU A 62 0.76 -3.98 12.12
N PRO A 63 0.39 -3.06 13.03
CA PRO A 63 1.32 -2.37 13.89
C PRO A 63 1.63 -3.20 15.14
N PHE A 64 2.92 -3.29 15.49
CA PHE A 64 3.39 -3.90 16.72
C PHE A 64 4.06 -2.81 17.57
N ALA A 65 3.47 -2.51 18.72
CA ALA A 65 4.03 -1.52 19.64
C ALA A 65 5.26 -2.06 20.36
N LEU A 66 6.31 -1.24 20.41
CA LEU A 66 7.54 -1.52 21.12
C LEU A 66 7.56 -0.77 22.47
N ASN A 67 8.38 -1.24 23.41
CA ASN A 67 8.46 -0.67 24.76
C ASN A 67 8.86 0.82 24.80
N ASN A 68 9.51 1.32 23.75
CA ASN A 68 9.94 2.71 23.62
C ASN A 68 8.90 3.62 22.94
N GLY A 69 7.66 3.13 22.74
CA GLY A 69 6.58 3.87 22.09
C GLY A 69 6.66 3.93 20.55
N SER A 70 7.71 3.36 19.94
CA SER A 70 7.79 3.22 18.48
C SER A 70 6.99 2.01 18.00
N LEU A 71 6.76 1.94 16.70
CA LEU A 71 6.00 0.85 16.07
C LEU A 71 6.88 0.09 15.09
N LEU A 72 6.72 -1.23 15.06
CA LEU A 72 7.11 -2.04 13.93
C LEU A 72 5.85 -2.28 13.09
N LEU A 73 5.82 -1.78 11.87
CA LEU A 73 4.71 -1.92 10.93
C LEU A 73 5.00 -3.07 9.98
N TRP A 74 4.09 -4.04 9.89
CA TRP A 74 4.08 -5.04 8.82
C TRP A 74 2.81 -4.89 8.00
N ARG A 75 2.95 -4.64 6.69
CA ARG A 75 1.82 -4.34 5.80
C ARG A 75 1.87 -5.21 4.55
N PRO A 76 1.42 -6.48 4.64
CA PRO A 76 1.35 -7.32 3.46
C PRO A 76 0.22 -6.86 2.52
N ALA A 77 0.40 -7.14 1.24
CA ALA A 77 -0.51 -6.81 0.16
C ALA A 77 -0.59 -8.01 -0.77
N LEU A 78 -1.67 -8.78 -0.67
CA LEU A 78 -1.89 -9.99 -1.44
C LEU A 78 -2.92 -9.71 -2.56
N PRO A 79 -2.52 -9.78 -3.84
CA PRO A 79 -3.45 -9.69 -4.95
C PRO A 79 -4.15 -11.03 -5.18
N ILE A 80 -5.47 -11.01 -5.24
CA ILE A 80 -6.30 -12.10 -5.73
C ILE A 80 -6.80 -11.66 -7.10
N VAL A 81 -6.38 -12.38 -8.14
CA VAL A 81 -6.60 -12.04 -9.53
C VAL A 81 -7.64 -12.99 -10.11
N VAL A 82 -8.62 -12.43 -10.81
CA VAL A 82 -9.68 -13.17 -11.49
C VAL A 82 -9.77 -12.68 -12.92
N ASP A 83 -9.85 -13.62 -13.85
CA ASP A 83 -9.94 -13.36 -15.28
C ASP A 83 -8.84 -12.44 -15.82
N GLN A 84 -7.58 -12.69 -15.45
CA GLN A 84 -6.46 -12.02 -16.11
C GLN A 84 -6.37 -12.54 -17.55
N PRO A 85 -6.56 -11.69 -18.57
CA PRO A 85 -6.39 -12.12 -19.94
C PRO A 85 -4.91 -12.38 -20.22
N VAL A 86 -4.62 -13.56 -20.76
CA VAL A 86 -3.30 -14.02 -21.20
C VAL A 86 -3.41 -14.37 -22.68
N PHE A 87 -2.59 -13.74 -23.52
CA PHE A 87 -2.64 -13.99 -24.95
C PHE A 87 -1.96 -15.32 -25.29
N ASN A 88 -2.68 -16.21 -25.95
CA ASN A 88 -2.15 -17.46 -26.47
C ASN A 88 -1.84 -17.29 -27.97
N ALA A 89 -0.55 -17.36 -28.31
CA ALA A 89 -0.07 -17.16 -29.68
C ALA A 89 -0.45 -18.31 -30.63
N ASP A 90 -0.70 -19.52 -30.11
CA ASP A 90 -1.04 -20.68 -30.92
C ASP A 90 -2.50 -20.64 -31.38
N THR A 91 -3.40 -20.14 -30.53
CA THR A 91 -4.83 -19.99 -30.82
C THR A 91 -5.18 -18.60 -31.37
N LEU A 92 -4.24 -17.64 -31.27
CA LEU A 92 -4.43 -16.22 -31.60
C LEU A 92 -5.60 -15.57 -30.84
N ASP A 93 -5.85 -16.03 -29.62
CA ASP A 93 -6.91 -15.53 -28.75
C ASP A 93 -6.45 -15.40 -27.29
N PHE A 94 -7.30 -14.83 -26.44
CA PHE A 94 -7.04 -14.69 -25.02
C PHE A 94 -7.64 -15.82 -24.20
N GLU A 95 -6.84 -16.32 -23.25
CA GLU A 95 -7.28 -17.23 -22.19
C GLU A 95 -7.37 -16.46 -20.87
N SER A 96 -8.17 -16.97 -19.94
CA SER A 96 -8.34 -16.41 -18.60
C SER A 96 -7.48 -17.17 -17.61
N GLU A 97 -6.67 -16.44 -16.85
CA GLU A 97 -5.91 -16.97 -15.72
C GLU A 97 -6.41 -16.34 -14.41
N SER A 98 -6.56 -17.15 -13.37
CA SER A 98 -7.02 -16.71 -12.04
C SER A 98 -6.20 -17.36 -10.93
N GLY A 99 -6.02 -16.63 -9.83
CA GLY A 99 -5.26 -17.12 -8.68
C GLY A 99 -4.64 -16.00 -7.85
N LEU A 100 -3.51 -16.30 -7.22
CA LEU A 100 -2.78 -15.34 -6.40
C LEU A 100 -1.70 -14.66 -7.23
N GLY A 101 -1.53 -13.35 -7.02
CA GLY A 101 -0.36 -12.62 -7.50
C GLY A 101 0.80 -12.67 -6.50
N ASP A 102 1.89 -12.02 -6.87
CA ASP A 102 3.05 -11.86 -5.99
C ASP A 102 2.69 -11.08 -4.71
N LEU A 103 3.08 -11.62 -3.55
CA LEU A 103 2.88 -10.99 -2.24
C LEU A 103 3.88 -9.84 -2.07
N ALA A 104 3.40 -8.61 -2.01
CA ALA A 104 4.21 -7.48 -1.58
C ALA A 104 4.05 -7.23 -0.09
N PHE A 105 5.09 -6.73 0.58
CA PHE A 105 4.93 -6.19 1.93
C PHE A 105 5.96 -5.12 2.26
N ASP A 106 5.55 -4.23 3.17
CA ASP A 106 6.47 -3.31 3.84
C ASP A 106 6.68 -3.75 5.28
N LEU A 107 7.94 -3.78 5.72
CA LEU A 107 8.32 -3.96 7.11
C LEU A 107 9.12 -2.73 7.55
N ALA A 108 8.55 -1.89 8.41
CA ALA A 108 9.14 -0.61 8.76
C ALA A 108 9.13 -0.36 10.26
N TYR A 109 10.24 0.13 10.79
CA TYR A 109 10.28 0.77 12.09
C TYR A 109 9.79 2.20 11.93
N SER A 110 8.85 2.63 12.76
CA SER A 110 8.27 3.97 12.69
C SER A 110 8.16 4.64 14.05
N THR A 111 8.32 5.95 14.04
CA THR A 111 8.18 6.79 15.21
C THR A 111 7.43 8.07 14.86
N THR A 112 6.77 8.62 15.87
CA THR A 112 6.12 9.92 15.83
C THR A 112 6.66 10.71 17.03
N SER A 113 7.35 11.82 16.78
CA SER A 113 7.79 12.69 17.87
C SER A 113 6.61 13.44 18.47
N ASP A 114 6.78 13.98 19.68
CA ASP A 114 5.79 14.86 20.32
C ASP A 114 5.47 16.10 19.47
N GLU A 115 6.46 16.60 18.73
CA GLU A 115 6.28 17.70 17.78
C GLU A 115 5.53 17.28 16.48
N GLY A 116 5.08 16.03 16.36
CA GLY A 116 4.39 15.52 15.17
C GLY A 116 5.29 15.22 13.97
N LEU A 117 6.60 15.03 14.17
CA LEU A 117 7.47 14.52 13.11
C LEU A 117 7.23 13.02 12.95
N LEU A 118 6.74 12.63 11.78
CA LEU A 118 6.54 11.23 11.38
C LEU A 118 7.80 10.75 10.68
N THR A 119 8.39 9.66 11.16
CA THR A 119 9.43 8.96 10.41
C THR A 119 9.15 7.48 10.37
N ALA A 120 9.49 6.84 9.26
CA ALA A 120 9.60 5.39 9.19
C ALA A 120 10.75 5.02 8.28
N PHE A 121 11.43 3.93 8.57
CA PHE A 121 12.42 3.35 7.67
C PHE A 121 12.29 1.84 7.72
N GLY A 122 12.52 1.20 6.57
CA GLY A 122 12.28 -0.22 6.49
C GLY A 122 12.57 -0.81 5.14
N LEU A 123 12.08 -2.03 4.99
CA LEU A 123 12.18 -2.83 3.79
C LEU A 123 10.85 -2.78 3.05
N ILE A 124 10.92 -2.59 1.74
CA ILE A 124 9.85 -2.89 0.82
C ILE A 124 10.28 -4.12 0.03
N THR A 125 9.39 -5.09 -0.09
CA THR A 125 9.68 -6.33 -0.81
C THR A 125 8.47 -6.87 -1.54
N THR A 126 8.73 -7.68 -2.55
CA THR A 126 7.74 -8.42 -3.32
C THR A 126 8.26 -9.83 -3.50
N LEU A 127 7.52 -10.82 -3.02
CA LEU A 127 7.86 -12.23 -3.08
C LEU A 127 7.18 -12.88 -4.29
N GLN A 128 7.88 -13.82 -4.92
CA GLN A 128 7.43 -14.63 -6.05
C GLN A 128 6.41 -15.72 -5.66
N THR A 129 5.30 -15.33 -5.04
CA THR A 129 4.26 -16.26 -4.54
C THR A 129 3.10 -16.43 -5.50
N ALA A 130 3.17 -15.84 -6.69
CA ALA A 130 2.10 -15.99 -7.68
C ALA A 130 1.83 -17.47 -8.00
N SER A 131 0.55 -17.82 -8.14
CA SER A 131 0.13 -19.21 -8.39
C SER A 131 0.47 -19.68 -9.80
N SER A 132 0.71 -18.76 -10.73
CA SER A 132 1.21 -19.06 -12.07
C SER A 132 2.06 -17.92 -12.60
N SER A 133 2.82 -18.20 -13.66
CA SER A 133 3.74 -17.22 -14.23
C SER A 133 3.07 -16.05 -14.92
N ALA A 134 1.78 -16.16 -15.24
CA ALA A 134 1.00 -15.08 -15.82
C ALA A 134 0.47 -14.07 -14.79
N LEU A 135 0.50 -14.40 -13.50
CA LEU A 135 -0.07 -13.59 -12.42
C LEU A 135 0.98 -12.83 -11.58
N GLY A 136 2.27 -13.07 -11.84
CA GLY A 136 3.37 -12.48 -11.11
C GLY A 136 4.56 -12.18 -11.99
N SER A 137 5.50 -11.43 -11.43
CA SER A 137 6.79 -11.14 -12.08
C SER A 137 7.74 -12.34 -12.06
N GLY A 138 7.51 -13.29 -11.14
CA GLY A 138 8.45 -14.38 -10.88
C GLY A 138 9.76 -13.92 -10.28
N LYS A 139 9.80 -12.71 -9.70
CA LYS A 139 10.97 -12.12 -9.06
C LYS A 139 10.71 -11.91 -7.58
N TRP A 140 11.70 -12.27 -6.76
CA TRP A 140 11.82 -11.72 -5.42
C TRP A 140 12.61 -10.41 -5.52
N SER A 141 11.97 -9.31 -5.15
CA SER A 141 12.62 -8.01 -5.04
C SER A 141 12.59 -7.46 -3.63
N ILE A 142 13.61 -6.69 -3.27
CA ILE A 142 13.76 -6.06 -1.96
C ILE A 142 14.48 -4.72 -2.11
N GLY A 143 14.18 -3.79 -1.21
CA GLY A 143 15.01 -2.60 -1.03
C GLY A 143 14.45 -1.67 0.04
N PRO A 144 15.08 -0.50 0.23
CA PRO A 144 14.72 0.40 1.31
C PRO A 144 13.47 1.23 0.98
N GLY A 145 12.70 1.54 2.04
CA GLY A 145 11.68 2.57 2.03
C GLY A 145 11.85 3.51 3.22
N VAL A 146 11.65 4.80 3.00
CA VAL A 146 11.75 5.83 4.04
C VAL A 146 10.52 6.71 3.96
N LEU A 147 9.85 6.91 5.09
CA LEU A 147 8.80 7.91 5.27
C LEU A 147 9.36 9.04 6.11
N VAL A 148 9.13 10.27 5.65
CA VAL A 148 9.31 11.47 6.47
C VAL A 148 8.09 12.35 6.28
N GLY A 149 7.55 12.88 7.37
CA GLY A 149 6.41 13.76 7.31
C GLY A 149 6.25 14.58 8.58
N LYS A 150 5.34 15.54 8.51
CA LYS A 150 4.94 16.37 9.64
C LYS A 150 3.42 16.34 9.72
N ILE A 151 2.91 15.99 10.89
CA ILE A 151 1.53 16.19 11.27
C ILE A 151 1.47 17.37 12.25
N THR A 152 0.57 18.30 11.96
CA THR A 152 0.20 19.42 12.82
C THR A 152 -1.31 19.53 12.82
N ASP A 153 -1.85 20.36 13.70
CA ASP A 153 -3.30 20.61 13.70
C ASP A 153 -3.77 21.16 12.35
N LYS A 154 -2.94 21.96 11.66
CA LYS A 154 -3.32 22.67 10.42
C LYS A 154 -3.10 21.87 9.15
N TYR A 155 -2.09 21.02 9.13
CA TYR A 155 -1.68 20.30 7.94
C TYR A 155 -0.97 18.99 8.26
N VAL A 156 -1.07 18.06 7.32
CA VAL A 156 -0.25 16.87 7.22
C VAL A 156 0.51 16.95 5.91
N LEU A 157 1.82 16.71 5.95
CA LEU A 157 2.65 16.61 4.75
C LEU A 157 3.61 15.45 4.92
N GLY A 158 3.76 14.61 3.89
CA GLY A 158 4.68 13.50 3.94
C GLY A 158 5.23 13.13 2.57
N ALA A 159 6.42 12.56 2.59
CA ALA A 159 7.08 11.95 1.44
C ALA A 159 7.50 10.52 1.80
N PHE A 160 7.36 9.62 0.83
CA PHE A 160 7.73 8.23 0.94
C PHE A 160 8.54 7.79 -0.29
N PRO A 161 9.84 8.12 -0.36
CA PRO A 161 10.76 7.51 -1.30
C PRO A 161 11.02 6.04 -0.95
N ASN A 162 11.02 5.20 -1.96
CA ASN A 162 11.46 3.82 -1.86
C ASN A 162 12.07 3.34 -3.16
N HIS A 163 12.91 2.31 -3.06
CA HIS A 163 13.50 1.66 -4.21
C HIS A 163 13.62 0.16 -3.92
N GLN A 164 13.31 -0.68 -4.90
CA GLN A 164 13.50 -2.12 -4.84
C GLN A 164 14.16 -2.63 -6.11
N TRP A 165 14.95 -3.68 -5.94
CA TRP A 165 15.60 -4.42 -7.02
C TRP A 165 15.36 -5.91 -6.84
N ASP A 166 15.28 -6.66 -7.94
CA ASP A 166 15.26 -8.11 -7.88
C ASP A 166 16.58 -8.66 -7.34
N VAL A 167 16.46 -9.71 -6.52
CA VAL A 167 17.58 -10.41 -5.90
C VAL A 167 17.57 -11.91 -6.22
N ALA A 168 16.41 -12.45 -6.58
CA ALA A 168 16.24 -13.83 -7.01
C ALA A 168 15.00 -13.98 -7.87
N GLY A 169 14.87 -15.13 -8.52
CA GLY A 169 13.63 -15.61 -9.10
C GLY A 169 13.75 -16.21 -10.48
N TRP A 170 12.66 -16.81 -10.94
CA TRP A 170 12.57 -17.58 -12.18
C TRP A 170 12.06 -16.75 -13.37
N GLY A 171 11.51 -15.55 -13.13
CA GLY A 171 11.10 -14.67 -14.22
C GLY A 171 12.30 -14.11 -14.98
N ASP A 172 12.14 -13.80 -16.27
CA ASP A 172 13.25 -13.30 -17.10
C ASP A 172 13.44 -11.78 -16.98
N ASN A 173 12.36 -11.05 -16.66
CA ASN A 173 12.36 -9.59 -16.61
C ASN A 173 12.94 -9.07 -15.28
N SER A 174 14.00 -8.26 -15.33
CA SER A 174 14.54 -7.62 -14.13
C SER A 174 13.54 -6.64 -13.52
N VAL A 175 13.47 -6.58 -12.19
CA VAL A 175 12.65 -5.62 -11.46
C VAL A 175 13.57 -4.59 -10.84
N ARG A 176 13.48 -3.34 -11.31
CA ARG A 176 14.14 -2.19 -10.68
C ARG A 176 13.16 -1.04 -10.65
N LEU A 177 12.54 -0.83 -9.49
CA LEU A 177 11.42 0.09 -9.32
C LEU A 177 11.73 1.09 -8.22
N GLY A 178 11.67 2.37 -8.54
CA GLY A 178 11.69 3.45 -7.56
C GLY A 178 10.34 4.12 -7.49
N PHE A 179 9.88 4.45 -6.29
CA PHE A 179 8.68 5.27 -6.13
C PHE A 179 8.96 6.45 -5.22
N LEU A 180 8.40 7.60 -5.58
CA LEU A 180 8.25 8.73 -4.68
C LEU A 180 6.75 9.02 -4.58
N VAL A 181 6.21 8.83 -3.37
CA VAL A 181 4.86 9.28 -3.03
C VAL A 181 5.00 10.55 -2.21
N VAL A 182 4.29 11.61 -2.59
CA VAL A 182 4.15 12.83 -1.78
C VAL A 182 2.67 13.03 -1.54
N ALA A 183 2.28 13.15 -0.27
CA ALA A 183 0.91 13.36 0.11
C ALA A 183 0.83 14.53 1.08
N GLY A 184 -0.25 15.29 1.00
CA GLY A 184 -0.52 16.28 2.01
C GLY A 184 -1.99 16.65 2.10
N MET A 185 -2.36 17.13 3.27
CA MET A 185 -3.70 17.55 3.60
C MET A 185 -3.60 18.87 4.35
N TRP A 186 -4.39 19.87 3.95
CA TRP A 186 -4.52 21.14 4.67
C TRP A 186 -5.98 21.59 4.56
N ASP A 187 -6.54 22.09 5.66
CA ASP A 187 -7.95 22.48 5.74
C ASP A 187 -8.88 21.39 5.16
N ARG A 188 -9.42 21.59 3.95
CA ARG A 188 -10.30 20.65 3.24
C ARG A 188 -9.77 20.25 1.87
N HIS A 189 -8.47 20.29 1.69
CA HIS A 189 -7.80 19.86 0.47
C HIS A 189 -6.87 18.70 0.78
N LEU A 190 -6.90 17.70 -0.11
CA LEU A 190 -5.96 16.59 -0.14
C LEU A 190 -5.25 16.65 -1.48
N PHE A 191 -3.92 16.49 -1.46
CA PHE A 191 -3.16 16.19 -2.65
C PHE A 191 -2.38 14.88 -2.48
N LEU A 192 -2.23 14.17 -3.58
CA LEU A 192 -1.41 12.98 -3.69
C LEU A 192 -0.68 13.03 -5.04
N ALA A 193 0.65 13.02 -4.99
CA ALA A 193 1.52 12.86 -6.12
C ALA A 193 2.25 11.53 -6.01
N THR A 194 2.37 10.80 -7.11
CA THR A 194 3.17 9.58 -7.19
C THR A 194 3.98 9.59 -8.46
N ILE A 195 5.29 9.39 -8.30
CA ILE A 195 6.24 9.23 -9.39
C ILE A 195 6.82 7.82 -9.26
N GLY A 196 6.63 7.00 -10.30
CA GLY A 196 7.24 5.70 -10.46
C GLY A 196 8.37 5.76 -11.48
N LEU A 197 9.53 5.24 -11.11
CA LEU A 197 10.75 5.20 -11.87
C LEU A 197 11.11 3.74 -12.16
N THR A 198 11.55 3.48 -13.38
CA THR A 198 12.15 2.21 -13.83
C THR A 198 13.55 2.50 -14.36
N HIS A 199 14.29 1.45 -14.75
CA HIS A 199 15.57 1.64 -15.44
C HIS A 199 15.44 2.51 -16.72
N SER A 200 14.27 2.50 -17.37
CA SER A 200 14.00 3.20 -18.63
C SER A 200 13.44 4.62 -18.41
N GLY A 201 13.42 5.11 -17.17
CA GLY A 201 12.88 6.42 -16.82
C GLY A 201 11.53 6.37 -16.10
N ILE A 202 10.73 7.43 -16.22
CA ILE A 202 9.43 7.54 -15.52
C ILE A 202 8.44 6.54 -16.12
N SER A 203 8.03 5.57 -15.32
CA SER A 203 7.01 4.57 -15.67
C SER A 203 5.61 5.02 -15.31
N ARG A 204 5.48 5.87 -14.28
CA ARG A 204 4.18 6.38 -13.82
C ARG A 204 4.31 7.78 -13.25
N SER A 205 3.37 8.64 -13.61
CA SER A 205 3.16 9.90 -12.91
C SER A 205 1.66 10.08 -12.70
N THR A 206 1.23 10.20 -11.45
CA THR A 206 -0.15 10.55 -11.13
C THR A 206 -0.17 11.71 -10.16
N PHE A 207 -1.01 12.70 -10.44
CA PHE A 207 -1.30 13.79 -9.54
C PHE A 207 -2.81 13.82 -9.31
N ARG A 208 -3.21 13.91 -8.05
CA ARG A 208 -4.60 14.09 -7.64
C ARG A 208 -4.67 15.23 -6.66
N LEU A 209 -5.58 16.16 -6.93
CA LEU A 209 -6.00 17.22 -6.01
C LEU A 209 -7.50 17.08 -5.82
N GLY A 210 -7.97 17.10 -4.59
CA GLY A 210 -9.38 16.94 -4.30
C GLY A 210 -9.76 17.37 -2.89
N LYS A 211 -11.03 17.16 -2.55
CA LYS A 211 -11.52 17.31 -1.18
C LYS A 211 -11.49 15.95 -0.47
N PRO A 212 -11.16 15.91 0.82
CA PRO A 212 -11.28 14.68 1.62
C PRO A 212 -12.70 14.12 1.55
N SER A 213 -12.81 12.79 1.54
CA SER A 213 -14.10 12.09 1.62
C SER A 213 -14.83 12.42 2.93
N SER A 214 -16.13 12.15 3.03
CA SER A 214 -16.92 12.45 4.24
C SER A 214 -16.34 11.85 5.53
N GLY A 215 -15.71 10.66 5.45
CA GLY A 215 -14.97 10.07 6.57
C GLY A 215 -13.69 10.84 6.94
N MET A 216 -12.91 11.29 5.95
CA MET A 216 -11.73 12.14 6.18
C MET A 216 -12.08 13.59 6.57
N ARG A 217 -13.31 14.06 6.30
CA ARG A 217 -13.79 15.38 6.76
C ARG A 217 -14.08 15.42 8.26
N LEU A 218 -14.67 14.35 8.80
CA LEU A 218 -14.87 14.20 10.25
C LEU A 218 -13.50 14.14 10.97
N LEU A 219 -12.51 13.49 10.34
CA LEU A 219 -11.12 13.44 10.79
C LEU A 219 -10.41 14.80 10.76
N GLY A 220 -10.55 15.55 9.67
CA GLY A 220 -10.02 16.92 9.58
C GLY A 220 -10.58 17.81 10.68
N ASN A 221 -11.88 17.79 10.92
CA ASN A 221 -12.51 18.59 11.97
C ASN A 221 -12.12 18.16 13.40
N SER A 222 -11.70 16.91 13.60
CA SER A 222 -11.22 16.40 14.89
C SER A 222 -9.76 16.78 15.13
N LEU A 223 -8.91 16.71 14.10
CA LEU A 223 -7.49 17.12 14.16
C LEU A 223 -7.29 18.65 14.19
N LEU A 224 -8.23 19.42 13.64
CA LEU A 224 -8.21 20.90 13.57
C LEU A 224 -8.88 21.58 14.78
N LYS A 225 -9.24 20.83 15.82
CA LYS A 225 -9.82 21.35 17.08
C LYS A 225 -8.91 21.07 18.27
#